data_AF-A0A2G9QFF7-F1
#
_entry.id   AF-A0A2G9QFF7-F1
#
_cell.length_a   1.000
_cell.length_b   1.000
_cell.length_c   1.000
_cell.angle_alpha   90.00
_cell.angle_beta   90.00
_cell.angle_gamma   90.00
#
_symmetry.space_group_name_H-M   'P 1'
#
loop_
_entity.id
_entity.type
_entity.pdbx_description
1 polymer ?
#
loop_
_entity_poly.entity_id
_entity_poly.type
_entity_poly.pdbx_seq_one_letter_code
_entity_poly.pdbx_strand_id
1 'polypeptide(L)'
;DAAVKGRLVECLETILNKAQEPPKSKKVQHSNAKNAILFEAISLIIHYDSEPNLLVRACNQLGQFLQHRETNLRYLALESMCTLASSEFSHEAVKTHIETVINALKVSKYPSAY
;
A
#
# COMPACT_ATOMS: atom_id res chain seq x y z
N ASP A 1 24.99 -7.37 5.25
CA ASP A 1 25.43 -6.45 6.31
C ASP A 1 24.21 -6.09 7.17
N ALA A 2 24.25 -6.44 8.46
CA ALA A 2 23.11 -6.25 9.36
C ALA A 2 22.81 -4.76 9.65
N ALA A 3 23.84 -3.90 9.68
CA ALA A 3 23.66 -2.48 9.91
C ALA A 3 23.01 -1.79 8.70
N VAL A 4 23.39 -2.19 7.48
CA VAL A 4 22.73 -1.72 6.24
C VAL A 4 21.26 -2.14 6.21
N LYS A 5 20.95 -3.39 6.56
CA LYS A 5 19.57 -3.89 6.63
C LYS A 5 18.75 -3.09 7.65
N GLY A 6 19.30 -2.85 8.84
CA GLY A 6 18.63 -2.07 9.88
C GLY A 6 18.27 -0.65 9.42
N ARG A 7 19.21 0.05 8.77
CA ARG A 7 18.95 1.40 8.21
C ARG A 7 17.89 1.38 7.11
N LEU A 8 17.87 0.35 6.26
CA LEU A 8 16.85 0.22 5.23
C LEU A 8 15.45 0.07 5.86
N VAL A 9 15.31 -0.80 6.86
CA VAL A 9 14.05 -1.02 7.58
C VAL A 9 13.57 0.28 8.23
N GLU A 10 14.43 1.00 8.94
CA GLU A 10 14.10 2.29 9.56
C GLU A 10 13.65 3.34 8.54
N CYS A 11 14.31 3.41 7.38
CA CYS A 11 13.90 4.28 6.27
C CYS A 11 12.51 3.93 5.75
N LEU A 12 12.21 2.64 5.54
CA LEU A 12 10.91 2.16 5.08
C LEU A 12 9.80 2.45 6.11
N GLU A 13 10.07 2.23 7.39
CA GLU A 13 9.14 2.60 8.46
C GLU A 13 8.87 4.10 8.49
N THR A 14 9.89 4.92 8.29
CA THR A 14 9.77 6.38 8.21
C THR A 14 8.86 6.79 7.05
N ILE A 15 9.00 6.16 5.88
CA ILE A 15 8.13 6.42 4.72
C ILE A 15 6.68 6.04 5.02
N LEU A 16 6.45 4.86 5.61
CA LEU A 16 5.11 4.41 6.02
C LEU A 16 4.48 5.32 7.08
N ASN A 17 5.27 5.84 8.03
CA ASN A 17 4.80 6.80 9.03
C ASN A 17 4.37 8.12 8.37
N LYS A 18 5.18 8.64 7.44
CA LYS A 18 4.86 9.86 6.68
C LYS A 18 3.64 9.73 5.76
N ALA A 19 3.28 8.51 5.38
CA ALA A 19 2.06 8.26 4.61
C ALA A 19 0.81 8.65 5.41
N GLN A 20 0.82 8.37 6.72
CA GLN A 20 -0.30 8.62 7.65
C GLN A 20 -0.39 10.08 8.11
N GLU A 21 0.67 10.87 7.92
CA GLU A 21 0.62 12.30 8.21
C GLU A 21 -0.41 13.02 7.31
N PRO A 22 -1.15 14.00 7.87
CA PRO A 22 -2.06 14.81 7.08
C PRO A 22 -1.31 15.55 5.96
N PRO A 23 -1.97 15.78 4.81
CA PRO A 23 -1.32 16.41 3.68
C PRO A 23 -0.87 17.83 4.02
N LYS A 24 0.42 18.13 3.82
CA LYS A 24 1.02 19.46 4.04
C LYS A 24 0.64 20.48 2.97
N SER A 25 0.04 20.02 1.88
CA SER A 25 -0.40 20.84 0.76
C SER A 25 -1.66 20.24 0.14
N LYS A 26 -2.57 21.10 -0.32
CA LYS A 26 -3.77 20.70 -1.07
C LYS A 26 -3.49 20.47 -2.56
N LYS A 27 -2.26 20.72 -3.02
CA LYS A 27 -1.89 20.54 -4.43
C LYS A 27 -1.80 19.05 -4.76
N VAL A 28 -2.54 18.61 -5.79
CA VAL A 28 -2.53 17.22 -6.26
C VAL A 28 -1.13 16.72 -6.63
N GLN A 29 -0.26 17.59 -7.17
CA GLN A 29 1.11 17.24 -7.52
C GLN A 29 1.94 16.85 -6.28
N HIS A 30 1.68 17.48 -5.13
CA HIS A 30 2.35 17.14 -3.88
C HIS A 30 1.89 15.78 -3.36
N SER A 31 0.57 15.51 -3.43
CA SER A 31 0.00 14.19 -3.09
C SER A 31 0.60 13.09 -3.97
N ASN A 32 0.62 13.31 -5.29
CA ASN A 32 1.13 12.34 -6.26
C ASN A 32 2.62 12.07 -6.06
N ALA A 33 3.43 13.09 -5.80
CA ALA A 33 4.85 12.92 -5.50
C ALA A 33 5.07 12.11 -4.21
N LYS A 34 4.29 12.39 -3.14
CA LYS A 34 4.34 11.62 -1.89
C LYS A 34 3.94 10.16 -2.10
N ASN A 35 2.85 9.93 -2.84
CA ASN A 35 2.32 8.60 -3.09
C ASN A 35 3.24 7.78 -3.99
N ALA A 36 3.91 8.40 -4.97
CA ALA A 36 4.90 7.70 -5.80
C ALA A 36 6.04 7.11 -4.96
N ILE A 37 6.59 7.87 -4.02
CA ILE A 37 7.64 7.38 -3.10
C ILE A 37 7.10 6.24 -2.22
N LEU A 38 5.87 6.36 -1.75
CA LEU A 38 5.22 5.34 -0.93
C LEU A 38 4.98 4.05 -1.70
N PHE A 39 4.49 4.11 -2.93
CA PHE A 39 4.27 2.93 -3.76
C PHE A 39 5.60 2.22 -4.06
N GLU A 40 6.67 2.95 -4.39
CA GLU A 40 7.99 2.32 -4.59
C GLU A 40 8.54 1.69 -3.31
N ALA A 41 8.33 2.32 -2.14
CA ALA A 41 8.70 1.72 -0.87
C ALA A 41 7.91 0.43 -0.60
N ILE A 42 6.61 0.41 -0.91
CA ILE A 42 5.77 -0.79 -0.80
C ILE A 42 6.25 -1.89 -1.77
N SER A 43 6.54 -1.55 -3.02
CA SER A 43 7.09 -2.48 -4.01
C SER A 43 8.40 -3.11 -3.51
N LEU A 44 9.28 -2.31 -2.90
CA LEU A 44 10.53 -2.81 -2.32
C LEU A 44 10.27 -3.72 -1.12
N ILE A 45 9.34 -3.38 -0.22
CA ILE A 45 8.94 -4.22 0.91
C ILE A 45 8.44 -5.58 0.42
N ILE A 46 7.56 -5.59 -0.59
CA ILE A 46 7.01 -6.81 -1.18
C ILE A 46 8.12 -7.64 -1.84
N HIS A 47 8.99 -7.01 -2.62
CA HIS A 47 10.08 -7.69 -3.31
C HIS A 47 11.10 -8.28 -2.34
N TYR A 48 11.37 -7.59 -1.22
CA TYR A 48 12.36 -8.02 -0.23
C TYR A 48 11.86 -9.13 0.69
N ASP A 49 10.53 -9.26 0.85
CA ASP A 49 9.80 -10.39 1.46
C ASP A 49 10.42 -11.03 2.72
N SER A 50 11.00 -10.22 3.61
CA SER A 50 11.72 -10.74 4.79
C SER A 50 11.41 -10.01 6.09
N GLU A 51 10.53 -9.01 6.04
CA GLU A 51 10.11 -8.20 7.19
C GLU A 51 8.58 -8.28 7.32
N PRO A 52 8.04 -9.29 8.04
CA PRO A 52 6.58 -9.50 8.15
C PRO A 52 5.81 -8.28 8.65
N ASN A 53 6.39 -7.54 9.59
CA ASN A 53 5.77 -6.31 10.11
C ASN A 53 5.60 -5.24 9.03
N LEU A 54 6.61 -5.08 8.15
CA LEU A 54 6.51 -4.14 7.03
C LEU A 54 5.48 -4.61 6.00
N LEU A 55 5.43 -5.92 5.69
CA LEU A 55 4.44 -6.49 4.79
C LEU A 55 3.00 -6.26 5.27
N VAL A 56 2.73 -6.48 6.56
CA VAL A 56 1.41 -6.20 7.16
C VAL A 56 1.06 -4.73 7.09
N ARG A 57 2.01 -3.83 7.38
CA ARG A 57 1.78 -2.38 7.30
C ARG A 57 1.54 -1.91 5.87
N ALA A 58 2.30 -2.44 4.90
CA ALA A 58 2.11 -2.18 3.48
C ALA A 58 0.73 -2.66 3.02
N CYS A 59 0.32 -3.87 3.39
CA CYS A 59 -1.00 -4.42 3.08
C CYS A 59 -2.14 -3.54 3.61
N ASN A 60 -2.04 -3.11 4.88
CA ASN A 60 -3.00 -2.18 5.48
C ASN A 60 -3.08 -0.84 4.73
N GLN A 61 -1.93 -0.28 4.35
CA GLN A 61 -1.86 0.99 3.62
C GLN A 61 -2.50 0.88 2.22
N LEU A 62 -2.25 -0.24 1.52
CA LEU A 62 -2.90 -0.54 0.23
C LEU A 62 -4.41 -0.68 0.42
N GLY A 63 -4.87 -1.35 1.48
CA GLY A 63 -6.29 -1.47 1.83
C GLY A 63 -6.99 -0.12 2.02
N GLN A 64 -6.31 0.86 2.63
CA GLN A 64 -6.82 2.23 2.73
C GLN A 64 -6.92 2.91 1.35
N PHE A 65 -5.93 2.71 0.47
CA PHE A 65 -5.99 3.26 -0.89
C PHE A 65 -7.10 2.68 -1.75
N LEU A 66 -7.55 1.45 -1.49
CA LEU A 66 -8.71 0.87 -2.18
C LEU A 66 -10.02 1.62 -1.90
N GLN A 67 -10.11 2.33 -0.76
CA GLN A 67 -11.26 3.16 -0.40
C GLN A 67 -11.10 4.62 -0.85
N HIS A 68 -10.00 4.96 -1.53
CA HIS A 68 -9.71 6.33 -1.93
C HIS A 68 -10.62 6.80 -3.07
N ARG A 69 -10.98 8.10 -3.08
CA ARG A 69 -11.84 8.69 -4.12
C ARG A 69 -11.18 8.70 -5.49
N GLU A 70 -9.86 8.84 -5.53
CA GLU A 70 -9.08 8.85 -6.77
C GLU A 70 -8.94 7.44 -7.37
N THR A 71 -9.39 7.28 -8.61
CA THR A 71 -9.31 6.01 -9.35
C THR A 71 -7.87 5.53 -9.55
N ASN A 72 -6.93 6.44 -9.81
CA ASN A 72 -5.53 6.07 -10.03
C ASN A 72 -4.91 5.40 -8.79
N LEU A 73 -5.21 5.90 -7.59
CA LEU A 73 -4.69 5.30 -6.35
C LEU A 73 -5.30 3.93 -6.08
N ARG A 74 -6.60 3.75 -6.38
CA ARG A 74 -7.25 2.44 -6.28
C ARG A 74 -6.65 1.42 -7.25
N TYR A 75 -6.36 1.85 -8.49
CA TYR A 75 -5.73 1.00 -9.50
C TYR A 75 -4.34 0.54 -9.06
N LEU A 76 -3.46 1.47 -8.68
CA LEU A 76 -2.11 1.16 -8.21
C LEU A 76 -2.12 0.27 -6.97
N ALA A 77 -3.09 0.49 -6.07
CA ALA A 77 -3.23 -0.32 -4.87
C ALA A 77 -3.66 -1.76 -5.17
N LEU A 78 -4.57 -1.97 -6.11
CA LEU A 78 -4.97 -3.31 -6.56
C LEU A 78 -3.80 -4.05 -7.23
N GLU A 79 -3.05 -3.36 -8.10
CA GLU A 79 -1.87 -3.93 -8.76
C GLU A 79 -0.82 -4.37 -7.73
N SER A 80 -0.45 -3.47 -6.81
CA SER A 80 0.53 -3.76 -5.76
C SER A 80 0.07 -4.89 -4.82
N MET A 81 -1.23 -4.95 -4.53
CA MET A 81 -1.79 -6.00 -3.67
C MET A 81 -1.81 -7.37 -4.36
N CYS A 82 -1.94 -7.41 -5.69
CA CYS A 82 -1.79 -8.64 -6.47
C CYS A 82 -0.37 -9.22 -6.33
N THR A 83 0.66 -8.36 -6.41
CA THR A 83 2.04 -8.77 -6.17
C THR A 83 2.24 -9.23 -4.73
N LEU A 84 1.69 -8.50 -3.75
CA LEU A 84 1.79 -8.84 -2.33
C LEU A 84 1.15 -10.21 -2.03
N ALA A 85 0.06 -10.58 -2.71
CA ALA A 85 -0.59 -11.89 -2.57
C ALA A 85 0.27 -13.09 -3.02
N SER A 86 1.33 -12.83 -3.80
CA SER A 86 2.25 -13.88 -4.25
C SER A 86 3.34 -14.22 -3.22
N SER A 87 3.46 -13.46 -2.13
CA SER A 87 4.40 -13.75 -1.03
C SER A 87 3.87 -14.88 -0.14
N GLU A 88 4.78 -15.74 0.34
CA GLU A 88 4.46 -16.82 1.26
C GLU A 88 4.23 -16.32 2.69
N PHE A 89 4.93 -15.25 3.11
CA PHE A 89 4.81 -14.67 4.45
C PHE A 89 3.58 -13.77 4.63
N SER A 90 3.07 -13.21 3.54
CA SER A 90 1.94 -12.29 3.55
C SER A 90 0.57 -12.99 3.48
N HIS A 91 0.54 -14.29 3.19
CA HIS A 91 -0.69 -15.01 2.81
C HIS A 91 -1.85 -14.85 3.80
N GLU A 92 -1.59 -14.91 5.11
CA GLU A 92 -2.62 -14.74 6.14
C GLU A 92 -3.06 -13.28 6.34
N ALA A 93 -2.14 -12.32 6.16
CA ALA A 93 -2.46 -10.89 6.21
C ALA A 93 -3.26 -10.44 4.98
N VAL A 94 -2.94 -10.97 3.80
CA VAL A 94 -3.72 -10.73 2.58
C VAL A 94 -5.11 -11.33 2.70
N LYS A 95 -5.22 -12.55 3.24
CA LYS A 95 -6.52 -13.21 3.46
C LYS A 95 -7.46 -12.39 4.33
N THR A 96 -6.94 -11.70 5.35
CA THR A 96 -7.76 -10.82 6.21
C THR A 96 -8.29 -9.58 5.47
N HIS A 97 -7.66 -9.17 4.38
CA HIS A 97 -8.12 -8.06 3.54
C HIS A 97 -8.95 -8.49 2.31
N ILE A 98 -9.18 -9.78 2.09
CA ILE A 98 -9.97 -10.30 0.95
C ILE A 98 -11.34 -9.64 0.84
N GLU A 99 -12.06 -9.43 1.95
CA GLU A 99 -13.36 -8.75 1.92
C GLU A 99 -13.25 -7.30 1.46
N THR A 100 -12.17 -6.60 1.84
CA THR A 100 -11.92 -5.22 1.41
C THR A 100 -11.60 -5.16 -0.09
N VAL A 101 -10.80 -6.10 -0.59
CA VAL A 101 -10.52 -6.25 -2.03
C VAL A 101 -11.79 -6.56 -2.82
N ILE A 102 -12.58 -7.53 -2.36
CA ILE A 102 -13.85 -7.90 -2.98
C ILE A 102 -14.80 -6.69 -2.99
N ASN A 103 -14.89 -5.93 -1.90
CA ASN A 103 -15.74 -4.74 -1.84
C ASN A 103 -15.25 -3.63 -2.78
N ALA A 104 -13.94 -3.39 -2.87
CA ALA A 104 -13.37 -2.43 -3.82
C ALA A 104 -13.66 -2.83 -5.28
N LEU A 105 -13.60 -4.13 -5.61
CA LEU A 105 -13.95 -4.67 -6.93
C LEU A 105 -15.47 -4.63 -7.20
N LYS A 106 -16.31 -4.82 -6.18
CA LYS A 106 -17.78 -4.71 -6.30
C LYS A 106 -18.23 -3.28 -6.61
N VAL A 107 -17.61 -2.27 -5.97
CA VAL A 107 -17.89 -0.85 -6.24
C VAL A 107 -17.52 -0.47 -7.68
N SER A 108 -16.51 -1.13 -8.27
CA SER A 108 -16.16 -0.91 -9.69
C SER A 108 -17.19 -1.47 -10.68
N LYS A 109 -17.97 -2.50 -10.32
CA LYS A 109 -18.99 -3.09 -11.20
C LYS A 109 -20.34 -2.39 -11.15
N TYR A 110 -20.59 -1.64 -10.09
CA TYR A 110 -21.79 -0.82 -9.95
C TYR A 110 -21.38 0.59 -9.53
N PRO A 111 -20.89 1.43 -10.47
CA PRO A 111 -20.91 2.85 -10.24
C PRO A 111 -22.37 3.19 -10.01
N SER A 112 -22.69 3.66 -8.80
CA SER A 112 -23.97 4.19 -8.38
C SER A 112 -24.81 4.63 -9.58
N ALA A 113 -25.81 3.82 -9.93
CA ALA A 113 -26.82 4.18 -10.91
C ALA A 113 -27.65 5.32 -10.31
N TYR A 114 -27.19 6.55 -10.53
CA TYR A 114 -27.95 7.79 -10.45
C TYR A 114 -27.48 8.68 -11.59
#